data_AF-A0A932AQV5-F1
#
_entry.id   AF-A0A932AQV5-F1
#
_cell.length_a   1.000
_cell.length_b   1.000
_cell.length_c   1.000
_cell.angle_alpha   90.00
_cell.angle_beta   90.00
_cell.angle_gamma   90.00
#
_symmetry.space_group_name_H-M   'P 1'
#
loop_
_entity.id
_entity.type
_entity.pdbx_description
1 polymer ?
#
loop_
_entity_poly.entity_id
_entity_poly.type
_entity_poly.pdbx_seq_one_letter_code
_entity_poly.pdbx_strand_id
1 'polypeptide(L)'
;MSPPGGARIGLLFAAGSLVVAVVARWAPWFRRRLSFPVVALGALVVSGLSLAALAYTRWFVPAVLLWASYGGFGLLLNINTGALRQAIVPNEMLGRIMSIAGVLAWSAIPLGALAGAALINATGDVRVVYFGMGVLSAAIAAAFAFSPIRRAERYLDEAAVPPGEATGTAPVPARPDPADVGPVAGS
;
A
#
# COMPACT_ATOMS: atom_id res chain seq x y z
N MET A 1 -24.86 25.32 15.70
CA MET A 1 -23.68 26.11 16.09
C MET A 1 -22.51 25.63 15.23
N SER A 2 -22.14 26.37 14.19
CA SER A 2 -21.12 25.92 13.25
C SER A 2 -19.72 26.12 13.87
N PRO A 3 -18.86 25.08 13.97
CA PRO A 3 -17.58 25.19 14.66
C PRO A 3 -16.67 26.25 14.02
N PRO A 4 -15.75 26.87 14.79
CA PRO A 4 -14.80 27.87 14.27
C PRO A 4 -13.90 27.27 13.18
N GLY A 5 -13.42 28.11 12.25
CA GLY A 5 -12.72 27.67 11.03
C GLY A 5 -11.55 26.71 11.26
N GLY A 6 -10.74 26.95 12.30
CA GLY A 6 -9.63 26.06 12.67
C GLY A 6 -10.06 24.68 13.19
N ALA A 7 -11.18 24.62 13.93
CA ALA A 7 -11.71 23.34 14.42
C ALA A 7 -12.24 22.47 13.27
N ARG A 8 -12.73 23.06 12.18
CA ARG A 8 -13.16 22.33 10.98
C ARG A 8 -12.00 21.63 10.27
N ILE A 9 -10.85 22.30 10.19
CA ILE A 9 -9.63 21.74 9.60
C ILE A 9 -9.12 20.59 10.47
N GLY A 10 -9.10 20.75 11.80
CA GLY A 10 -8.72 19.67 12.71
C GLY A 10 -9.64 18.45 12.61
N LEU A 11 -10.95 18.66 12.48
CA LEU A 11 -11.92 17.59 12.29
C LEU A 11 -11.72 16.85 10.95
N LEU A 12 -11.35 17.57 9.89
CA LEU A 12 -11.03 16.98 8.58
C LEU A 12 -9.83 16.03 8.68
N PHE A 13 -8.76 16.44 9.37
CA PHE A 13 -7.59 15.58 9.58
C PHE A 13 -7.91 14.36 10.46
N ALA A 14 -8.68 14.54 11.54
CA ALA A 14 -9.07 13.44 12.43
C ALA A 14 -9.99 12.41 11.74
N ALA A 15 -10.90 12.87 10.86
CA ALA A 15 -11.80 12.00 10.12
C ALA A 15 -11.06 11.06 9.15
N GLY A 16 -9.92 11.51 8.59
CA GLY A 16 -9.05 10.70 7.74
C GLY A 16 -8.55 9.41 8.39
N SER A 17 -8.30 9.42 9.69
CA SER A 17 -7.78 8.26 10.43
C SER A 17 -8.85 7.24 10.78
N LEU A 18 -10.13 7.63 10.83
CA LEU A 18 -11.23 6.77 11.26
C LEU A 18 -11.50 5.62 10.27
N VAL A 19 -11.28 5.88 8.99
CA VAL A 19 -11.52 4.90 7.91
C VAL A 19 -10.64 3.67 8.06
N VAL A 20 -9.38 3.81 8.51
CA VAL A 20 -8.50 2.65 8.71
C VAL A 20 -9.00 1.76 9.84
N ALA A 21 -9.52 2.33 10.93
CA ALA A 21 -10.11 1.56 12.01
C ALA A 21 -11.37 0.80 11.54
N VAL A 22 -12.21 1.46 10.72
CA VAL A 22 -13.39 0.83 10.12
C VAL A 22 -12.99 -0.30 9.17
N VAL A 23 -11.99 -0.10 8.30
CA VAL A 23 -11.51 -1.14 7.39
C VAL A 23 -10.86 -2.29 8.17
N ALA A 24 -10.09 -1.99 9.22
CA ALA A 24 -9.46 -2.99 10.09
C ALA A 24 -10.50 -3.89 10.78
N ARG A 25 -11.66 -3.34 11.15
CA ARG A 25 -12.78 -4.12 11.72
C ARG A 25 -13.29 -5.22 10.78
N TRP A 26 -13.18 -5.01 9.47
CA TRP A 26 -13.58 -5.96 8.43
C TRP A 26 -12.40 -6.69 7.79
N ALA A 27 -11.16 -6.42 8.22
CA ALA A 27 -9.95 -7.05 7.69
C ALA A 27 -9.99 -8.59 7.66
N PRO A 28 -10.54 -9.31 8.67
CA PRO A 28 -10.61 -10.77 8.62
C PRO A 28 -11.48 -11.30 7.47
N TRP A 29 -12.49 -10.54 7.07
CA TRP A 29 -13.35 -10.87 5.93
C TRP A 29 -12.67 -10.58 4.60
N PHE A 30 -12.04 -9.39 4.48
CA PHE A 30 -11.27 -9.01 3.31
C PHE A 30 -10.13 -9.99 3.02
N ARG A 31 -9.35 -10.39 4.03
CA ARG A 31 -8.23 -11.34 3.88
C ARG A 31 -8.64 -12.74 3.43
N ARG A 32 -9.90 -13.13 3.67
CA ARG A 32 -10.44 -14.45 3.26
C ARG A 32 -11.02 -14.45 1.84
N ARG A 33 -11.29 -13.27 1.26
CA ARG A 33 -12.06 -13.12 0.02
C ARG A 33 -11.32 -12.37 -1.08
N LEU A 34 -10.33 -11.54 -0.73
CA LEU A 34 -9.68 -10.62 -1.65
C LEU A 34 -8.16 -10.72 -1.56
N SER A 35 -7.56 -10.97 -2.72
CA SER A 35 -6.13 -10.88 -3.02
C SER A 35 -5.52 -9.56 -2.57
N PHE A 36 -4.30 -9.61 -2.03
CA PHE A 36 -3.58 -8.43 -1.56
C PHE A 36 -3.46 -7.29 -2.61
N PRO A 37 -3.11 -7.58 -3.88
CA PRO A 37 -3.09 -6.56 -4.93
C PRO A 37 -4.47 -5.96 -5.23
N VAL A 38 -5.55 -6.75 -5.10
CA VAL A 38 -6.92 -6.29 -5.34
C VAL A 38 -7.35 -5.30 -4.27
N VAL A 39 -6.98 -5.54 -3.00
CA VAL A 39 -7.27 -4.60 -1.91
C VAL A 39 -6.49 -3.30 -2.10
N ALA A 40 -5.21 -3.37 -2.47
CA ALA A 40 -4.39 -2.20 -2.71
C ALA A 40 -4.90 -1.36 -3.90
N LEU A 41 -5.18 -1.99 -5.04
CA LEU A 41 -5.69 -1.31 -6.23
C LEU A 41 -7.10 -0.77 -6.01
N GLY A 42 -7.97 -1.53 -5.32
CA GLY A 42 -9.30 -1.06 -4.92
C GLY A 42 -9.23 0.18 -4.03
N ALA A 43 -8.32 0.20 -3.05
CA ALA A 43 -8.10 1.36 -2.21
C ALA A 43 -7.63 2.58 -3.01
N LEU A 44 -6.73 2.39 -3.98
CA LEU A 44 -6.26 3.47 -4.85
C LEU A 44 -7.38 4.02 -5.74
N VAL A 45 -8.23 3.17 -6.32
CA VAL A 45 -9.41 3.60 -7.08
C VAL A 45 -10.36 4.42 -6.20
N VAL A 46 -10.73 3.90 -5.03
CA VAL A 46 -11.68 4.59 -4.13
C VAL A 46 -11.10 5.92 -3.65
N SER A 47 -9.80 5.97 -3.34
CA SER A 47 -9.12 7.22 -2.97
C SER A 47 -9.16 8.24 -4.13
N GLY A 48 -8.84 7.81 -5.36
CA GLY A 48 -8.88 8.67 -6.54
C GLY A 48 -10.29 9.19 -6.87
N LEU A 49 -11.30 8.31 -6.84
CA LEU A 49 -12.70 8.70 -7.06
C LEU A 49 -13.20 9.65 -5.97
N SER A 50 -12.79 9.44 -4.71
CA SER A 50 -13.15 10.35 -3.61
C SER A 50 -12.59 11.75 -3.84
N LEU A 51 -11.34 11.84 -4.30
CA LEU A 51 -10.69 13.11 -4.62
C LEU A 51 -11.34 13.81 -5.83
N ALA A 52 -11.69 13.05 -6.87
CA ALA A 52 -12.40 13.58 -8.04
C ALA A 52 -13.81 14.09 -7.67
N ALA A 53 -14.55 13.36 -6.84
CA ALA A 53 -15.86 13.79 -6.34
C ALA A 53 -15.75 15.02 -5.42
N LEU A 54 -14.67 15.13 -4.64
CA LEU A 54 -14.42 16.27 -3.78
C LEU A 54 -14.30 17.57 -4.59
N ALA A 55 -13.72 17.50 -5.79
CA ALA A 55 -13.56 18.66 -6.69
C ALA A 55 -14.89 19.37 -7.00
N TYR A 56 -16.01 18.65 -7.01
CA TYR A 56 -17.34 19.22 -7.31
C TYR A 56 -18.24 19.40 -6.09
N THR A 57 -17.77 18.97 -4.91
CA THR A 57 -18.57 18.99 -3.70
C THR A 57 -18.59 20.38 -3.08
N ARG A 58 -19.79 20.96 -2.94
CA ARG A 58 -20.00 22.29 -2.32
C ARG A 58 -20.45 22.23 -0.86
N TRP A 59 -20.79 21.03 -0.36
CA TRP A 59 -21.40 20.82 0.96
C TRP A 59 -20.36 20.29 1.94
N PHE A 60 -20.32 20.84 3.15
CA PHE A 60 -19.28 20.54 4.13
C PHE A 60 -19.26 19.06 4.56
N VAL A 61 -20.41 18.48 4.88
CA VAL A 61 -20.52 17.10 5.36
C VAL A 61 -19.99 16.08 4.34
N PRO A 62 -20.48 16.04 3.09
CA PRO A 62 -19.93 15.13 2.09
C PRO A 62 -18.47 15.44 1.75
N ALA A 63 -18.02 16.70 1.83
CA ALA A 63 -16.60 17.02 1.66
C ALA A 63 -15.73 16.37 2.75
N VAL A 64 -16.18 16.38 4.00
CA VAL A 64 -15.49 15.69 5.11
C VAL A 64 -15.43 14.18 4.87
N LEU A 65 -16.53 13.57 4.42
CA LEU A 65 -16.57 12.13 4.14
C LEU A 65 -15.65 11.73 2.98
N LEU A 66 -15.62 12.52 1.91
CA LEU A 66 -14.75 12.30 0.76
C LEU A 66 -13.28 12.50 1.12
N TRP A 67 -12.98 13.53 1.91
CA TRP A 67 -11.64 13.76 2.43
C TRP A 67 -11.18 12.61 3.34
N ALA A 68 -12.06 12.18 4.25
CA ALA A 68 -11.80 11.05 5.12
C ALA A 68 -11.52 9.77 4.33
N SER A 69 -12.32 9.51 3.29
CA SER A 69 -12.15 8.38 2.38
C SER A 69 -10.83 8.46 1.63
N TYR A 70 -10.50 9.61 1.02
CA TYR A 70 -9.23 9.83 0.34
C TYR A 70 -8.03 9.52 1.25
N GLY A 71 -7.99 10.12 2.45
CA GLY A 71 -6.90 9.93 3.42
C GLY A 71 -6.84 8.49 3.96
N GLY A 72 -7.98 7.91 4.30
CA GLY A 72 -8.08 6.56 4.85
C GLY A 72 -7.62 5.46 3.90
N PHE A 73 -8.14 5.47 2.68
CA PHE A 73 -7.72 4.51 1.65
C PHE A 73 -6.30 4.77 1.15
N GLY A 74 -5.85 6.03 1.13
CA GLY A 74 -4.45 6.38 0.86
C GLY A 74 -3.50 5.81 1.91
N LEU A 75 -3.87 5.88 3.18
CA LEU A 75 -3.11 5.25 4.27
C LEU A 75 -3.11 3.73 4.15
N LEU A 76 -4.26 3.13 3.83
CA LEU A 76 -4.35 1.69 3.59
C LEU A 76 -3.39 1.26 2.46
N LEU A 77 -3.33 2.00 1.36
CA LEU A 77 -2.40 1.73 0.27
C LEU A 77 -0.93 1.83 0.71
N ASN A 78 -0.58 2.81 1.55
CA ASN A 78 0.76 2.95 2.11
C ASN A 78 1.15 1.74 2.98
N ILE A 79 0.23 1.28 3.84
CA ILE A 79 0.45 0.11 4.70
C ILE A 79 0.69 -1.14 3.84
N ASN A 80 -0.17 -1.38 2.84
CA ASN A 80 -0.01 -2.51 1.93
C ASN A 80 1.32 -2.41 1.17
N THR A 81 1.62 -1.28 0.53
CA THR A 81 2.88 -1.11 -0.21
C THR A 81 4.11 -1.32 0.68
N GLY A 82 4.06 -0.88 1.93
CA GLY A 82 5.10 -1.15 2.93
C GLY A 82 5.25 -2.64 3.24
N ALA A 83 4.15 -3.34 3.51
CA ALA A 83 4.14 -4.78 3.77
C ALA A 83 4.67 -5.60 2.57
N LEU A 84 4.31 -5.20 1.34
CA LEU A 84 4.84 -5.84 0.13
C LEU A 84 6.36 -5.69 0.04
N ARG A 85 6.88 -4.49 0.31
CA ARG A 85 8.33 -4.26 0.32
C ARG A 85 9.01 -5.10 1.39
N GLN A 86 8.42 -5.24 2.57
CA GLN A 86 8.96 -6.12 3.62
C GLN A 86 8.99 -7.59 3.21
N ALA A 87 8.03 -8.04 2.40
CA ALA A 87 7.97 -9.43 1.94
C ALA A 87 8.96 -9.75 0.81
N ILE A 88 9.22 -8.81 -0.10
CA ILE A 88 10.04 -9.05 -1.29
C ILE A 88 11.50 -8.58 -1.16
N VAL A 89 11.80 -7.72 -0.18
CA VAL A 89 13.12 -7.12 -0.01
C VAL A 89 13.91 -7.87 1.07
N PRO A 90 15.16 -8.31 0.79
CA PRO A 90 16.04 -8.91 1.79
C PRO A 90 16.31 -7.98 2.99
N ASN A 91 16.35 -8.55 4.19
CA ASN A 91 16.41 -7.80 5.46
C ASN A 91 17.61 -6.84 5.54
N GLU A 92 18.76 -7.24 5.00
CA GLU A 92 20.01 -6.46 4.99
C GLU A 92 19.94 -5.21 4.11
N MET A 93 19.01 -5.16 3.14
CA MET A 93 18.82 -4.01 2.25
C MET A 93 17.51 -3.27 2.47
N LEU A 94 16.64 -3.76 3.37
CA LEU A 94 15.33 -3.21 3.64
C LEU A 94 15.39 -1.73 4.05
N GLY A 95 16.32 -1.37 4.95
CA GLY A 95 16.51 0.02 5.37
C GLY A 95 16.85 0.94 4.19
N ARG A 96 17.79 0.52 3.34
CA ARG A 96 18.22 1.30 2.16
C ARG A 96 17.09 1.48 1.15
N ILE A 97 16.35 0.42 0.87
CA ILE A 97 15.23 0.45 -0.08
C ILE A 97 14.08 1.30 0.44
N MET A 98 13.74 1.20 1.73
CA MET A 98 12.71 2.05 2.34
C MET A 98 13.11 3.52 2.32
N SER A 99 14.37 3.85 2.59
CA SER A 99 14.86 5.24 2.51
C SER A 99 14.78 5.80 1.08
N ILE A 100 15.27 5.08 0.07
CA ILE A 100 15.22 5.53 -1.33
C ILE A 100 13.76 5.70 -1.77
N ALA A 101 12.92 4.70 -1.51
CA ALA A 101 11.51 4.77 -1.85
C ALA A 101 10.79 5.91 -1.12
N GLY A 102 11.14 6.17 0.14
CA GLY A 102 10.62 7.29 0.91
C GLY A 102 11.01 8.63 0.31
N VAL A 103 12.29 8.87 0.03
CA VAL A 103 12.73 10.13 -0.58
C VAL A 103 12.01 10.37 -1.91
N LEU A 104 11.98 9.37 -2.80
CA LEU A 104 11.30 9.49 -4.09
C LEU A 104 9.81 9.80 -3.94
N ALA A 105 9.12 9.12 -3.02
CA ALA A 105 7.68 9.32 -2.81
C ALA A 105 7.38 10.71 -2.24
N TRP A 106 8.17 11.19 -1.27
CA TRP A 106 7.91 12.46 -0.60
C TRP A 106 8.38 13.66 -1.43
N SER A 107 9.42 13.50 -2.26
CA SER A 107 9.85 14.51 -3.23
C SER A 107 8.85 14.72 -4.37
N ALA A 108 7.95 13.76 -4.63
CA ALA A 108 6.87 13.96 -5.59
C ALA A 108 5.85 15.01 -5.12
N ILE A 109 5.73 15.25 -3.80
CA ILE A 109 4.80 16.24 -3.23
C ILE A 109 5.12 17.68 -3.69
N PRO A 110 6.34 18.22 -3.48
CA PRO A 110 6.66 19.57 -3.93
C PRO A 110 6.58 19.71 -5.46
N LEU A 111 6.97 18.68 -6.22
CA LEU A 111 6.84 18.68 -7.67
C LEU A 111 5.37 18.75 -8.11
N GLY A 112 4.51 17.94 -7.50
CA GLY A 112 3.06 17.97 -7.72
C GLY A 112 2.43 19.30 -7.30
N ALA A 113 2.91 19.90 -6.20
CA ALA A 113 2.45 21.21 -5.74
C ALA A 113 2.80 22.33 -6.73
N LEU A 114 4.03 22.32 -7.27
CA LEU A 114 4.44 23.27 -8.32
C LEU A 114 3.61 23.10 -9.60
N ALA A 115 3.44 21.86 -10.06
CA ALA A 115 2.62 21.56 -11.24
C ALA A 115 1.14 21.96 -11.04
N GLY A 116 0.58 21.65 -9.87
CA GLY A 116 -0.78 22.02 -9.50
C GLY A 116 -0.96 23.53 -9.41
N ALA A 117 -0.02 24.24 -8.78
CA ALA A 117 -0.05 25.70 -8.71
C ALA A 117 0.03 26.34 -10.09
N ALA A 118 0.91 25.85 -10.98
CA ALA A 118 1.00 26.33 -12.36
C ALA A 118 -0.32 26.11 -13.12
N LEU A 119 -0.97 24.95 -12.94
CA LEU A 119 -2.25 24.64 -13.57
C LEU A 119 -3.39 25.53 -13.05
N ILE A 120 -3.41 25.81 -11.74
CA ILE A 120 -4.37 26.74 -11.12
C ILE A 120 -4.15 28.15 -11.67
N ASN A 121 -2.90 28.61 -11.77
CA ASN A 121 -2.60 29.94 -12.32
C ASN A 121 -3.03 30.07 -13.79
N ALA A 122 -2.92 29.00 -14.57
CA ALA A 122 -3.34 28.99 -15.98
C ALA A 122 -4.86 28.90 -16.18
N THR A 123 -5.56 28.13 -15.34
CA THR A 123 -7.00 27.85 -15.51
C THR A 123 -7.92 28.71 -14.63
N GLY A 124 -7.39 29.28 -13.55
CA GLY A 124 -8.17 29.95 -12.51
C GLY A 124 -9.04 29.01 -11.66
N ASP A 125 -8.93 27.67 -11.84
CA ASP A 125 -9.82 26.71 -11.20
C ASP A 125 -9.06 25.59 -10.47
N VAL A 126 -9.21 25.56 -9.15
CA VAL A 126 -8.65 24.53 -8.27
C VAL A 126 -9.23 23.15 -8.56
N ARG A 127 -10.46 23.06 -9.08
CA ARG A 127 -11.15 21.79 -9.32
C ARG A 127 -10.43 20.94 -10.36
N VAL A 128 -9.79 21.58 -11.35
CA VAL A 128 -9.03 20.90 -12.39
C VAL A 128 -7.89 20.07 -11.79
N VAL A 129 -7.23 20.59 -10.75
CA VAL A 129 -6.17 19.87 -10.03
C VAL A 129 -6.73 18.67 -9.28
N TYR A 130 -7.73 18.86 -8.43
CA TYR A 130 -8.31 17.76 -7.63
C TYR A 130 -8.93 16.67 -8.50
N PHE A 131 -9.67 17.06 -9.55
CA PHE A 131 -10.24 16.13 -10.51
C PHE A 131 -9.16 15.37 -11.29
N GLY A 132 -8.17 16.10 -11.83
CA GLY A 132 -7.06 15.50 -12.56
C GLY A 132 -6.25 14.52 -11.71
N MET A 133 -5.95 14.86 -10.46
CA MET A 133 -5.30 13.95 -9.51
C MET A 133 -6.13 12.68 -9.27
N GLY A 134 -7.43 12.84 -9.00
CA GLY A 134 -8.33 11.71 -8.75
C GLY A 134 -8.45 10.76 -9.94
N VAL A 135 -8.59 11.32 -11.15
CA VAL A 135 -8.64 10.55 -12.40
C VAL A 135 -7.30 9.86 -12.67
N LEU A 136 -6.18 10.54 -12.49
CA LEU A 136 -4.86 9.96 -12.69
C LEU A 136 -4.60 8.80 -11.72
N SER A 137 -4.95 8.93 -10.44
CA SER A 137 -4.84 7.84 -9.47
C SER A 137 -5.70 6.63 -9.86
N ALA A 138 -6.94 6.85 -10.29
CA ALA A 138 -7.81 5.78 -10.74
C ALA A 138 -7.30 5.11 -12.03
N ALA A 139 -6.76 5.89 -12.97
CA ALA A 139 -6.16 5.39 -14.21
C ALA A 139 -4.91 4.55 -13.94
N ILE A 140 -4.05 4.98 -13.01
CA ILE A 140 -2.89 4.18 -12.56
C ILE A 140 -3.38 2.86 -11.96
N ALA A 141 -4.37 2.90 -11.06
CA ALA A 141 -4.90 1.68 -10.48
C ALA A 141 -5.47 0.72 -11.54
N ALA A 142 -6.21 1.25 -12.52
CA ALA A 142 -6.73 0.48 -13.64
C ALA A 142 -5.59 -0.14 -14.46
N ALA A 143 -4.58 0.65 -14.85
CA ALA A 143 -3.43 0.16 -15.60
C ALA A 143 -2.69 -0.98 -14.86
N PHE A 144 -2.53 -0.86 -13.54
CA PHE A 144 -1.94 -1.90 -12.71
C PHE A 144 -2.86 -3.12 -12.53
N ALA A 145 -4.19 -2.94 -12.52
CA ALA A 145 -5.15 -4.05 -12.48
C ALA A 145 -5.13 -4.88 -13.78
N PHE A 146 -4.83 -4.25 -14.91
CA PHE A 146 -4.64 -4.91 -16.20
C PHE A 146 -3.20 -5.43 -16.41
N SER A 147 -2.24 -4.99 -15.59
CA SER A 147 -0.85 -5.47 -15.62
C SER A 147 -0.74 -6.86 -14.97
N PRO A 148 0.19 -7.75 -15.42
CA PRO A 148 0.37 -9.11 -14.90
C PRO A 148 0.75 -9.23 -13.40
N ILE A 149 0.71 -8.13 -12.63
CA ILE A 149 0.84 -8.09 -11.17
C ILE A 149 -0.18 -8.99 -10.44
N ARG A 150 -1.30 -9.36 -11.09
CA ARG A 150 -2.19 -10.43 -10.61
C ARG A 150 -1.48 -11.79 -10.40
N ARG A 151 -0.28 -11.98 -10.96
CA ARG A 151 0.54 -13.20 -10.80
C ARG A 151 1.50 -13.14 -9.60
N ALA A 152 1.65 -11.99 -8.95
CA ALA A 152 2.57 -11.80 -7.83
C ALA A 152 2.15 -12.54 -6.54
N GLU A 153 0.88 -12.95 -6.45
CA GLU A 153 0.39 -13.79 -5.35
C GLU A 153 1.19 -15.08 -5.21
N ARG A 154 1.68 -15.66 -6.31
CA ARG A 154 2.56 -16.84 -6.26
C ARG A 154 3.81 -16.62 -5.41
N TYR A 155 4.41 -15.43 -5.44
CA TYR A 155 5.64 -15.17 -4.69
C TYR A 155 5.39 -14.93 -3.19
N LEU A 156 4.20 -14.44 -2.82
CA LEU A 156 3.82 -14.24 -1.42
C LEU A 156 3.37 -15.56 -0.78
N ASP A 157 2.66 -16.41 -1.53
CA ASP A 157 2.30 -17.75 -1.08
C ASP A 157 3.54 -18.63 -0.89
N GLU A 158 4.53 -18.53 -1.78
CA GLU A 158 5.79 -19.28 -1.70
C GLU A 158 6.71 -18.79 -0.57
N ALA A 159 6.67 -17.49 -0.23
CA ALA A 159 7.36 -16.93 0.94
C ALA A 159 6.64 -17.20 2.28
N ALA A 160 5.33 -17.50 2.24
CA ALA A 160 4.52 -17.83 3.42
C ALA A 160 4.64 -19.30 3.85
N VAL A 161 5.25 -20.17 3.04
CA VAL A 161 5.60 -21.54 3.43
C VAL A 161 6.81 -21.49 4.37
N PRO A 162 6.68 -21.90 5.65
CA PRO A 162 7.81 -21.95 6.56
C PRO A 162 8.88 -22.92 6.01
N PRO A 163 10.19 -22.61 6.12
CA PRO A 163 11.28 -23.50 5.67
C PRO A 163 11.27 -24.92 6.26
N GLY A 164 10.39 -25.21 7.22
CA GLY A 164 10.22 -26.50 7.88
C GLY A 164 9.19 -27.45 7.25
N GLU A 165 8.23 -26.99 6.44
CA GLU A 165 7.20 -27.88 5.87
C GLU A 165 7.61 -28.50 4.53
N ALA A 166 8.44 -27.81 3.73
CA ALA A 166 8.93 -28.34 2.46
C ALA A 166 10.00 -29.45 2.61
N THR A 167 10.55 -29.64 3.82
CA THR A 167 11.59 -30.65 4.12
C THR A 167 11.01 -31.90 4.79
N GLY A 168 9.68 -32.00 4.91
CA GLY A 168 8.98 -33.09 5.60
C GLY A 168 8.67 -34.32 4.74
N THR A 169 9.57 -34.80 3.88
CA THR A 169 9.43 -36.13 3.23
C THR A 169 10.71 -36.73 2.64
N ALA A 170 11.89 -36.23 3.01
CA ALA A 170 13.14 -36.92 2.69
C ALA A 170 13.81 -37.38 3.99
N PRO A 171 14.03 -38.70 4.19
CA PRO A 171 14.81 -39.16 5.33
C PRO A 171 16.20 -38.52 5.25
N VAL A 172 16.60 -37.79 6.29
CA VAL A 172 18.00 -37.37 6.46
C VAL A 172 18.83 -38.66 6.51
N PRO A 173 19.78 -38.88 5.58
CA PRO A 173 20.66 -40.04 5.69
C PRO A 173 21.42 -39.94 7.01
N ALA A 174 21.30 -40.97 7.84
CA ALA A 174 21.97 -41.04 9.13
C ALA A 174 23.46 -40.78 8.94
N ARG A 175 24.04 -39.92 9.78
CA ARG A 175 25.51 -39.78 9.85
C ARG A 175 26.11 -41.15 10.15
N PRO A 176 27.16 -41.59 9.44
CA PRO A 176 27.89 -42.79 9.80
C PRO A 176 28.38 -42.69 11.26
N ASP A 177 28.21 -43.78 12.00
CA ASP A 177 28.70 -43.90 13.37
C ASP A 177 30.23 -43.79 13.38
N PRO A 178 30.85 -42.95 14.24
CA PRO A 178 32.31 -42.89 14.38
C PRO A 178 32.98 -44.23 14.69
N ALA A 179 32.23 -45.28 15.07
CA ALA A 179 32.72 -46.64 15.20
C ALA A 179 33.00 -47.36 13.86
N ASP A 180 32.53 -46.84 12.72
CA ASP A 180 32.68 -47.48 11.40
C ASP A 180 33.95 -47.04 10.65
N VAL A 181 34.77 -46.19 11.27
CA VAL A 181 36.09 -45.81 10.75
C VAL A 181 37.13 -46.82 11.24
N GLY A 182 37.28 -47.92 10.49
CA GLY A 182 38.34 -48.90 10.70
C GLY A 182 39.75 -48.28 10.64
N PRO A 183 40.76 -48.91 11.25
CA PRO A 183 42.09 -48.31 11.37
C PRO A 183 42.70 -48.10 9.98
N VAL A 184 43.17 -46.88 9.74
CA VAL A 184 43.93 -46.52 8.54
C VAL A 184 45.26 -47.28 8.60
N ALA A 185 45.32 -48.41 7.89
CA ALA A 185 46.55 -49.15 7.66
C ALA A 185 47.48 -48.27 6.79
N GLY A 186 48.70 -48.06 7.29
CA GLY A 186 49.69 -47.22 6.65
C GLY A 186 50.28 -47.80 5.37
N SER A 187 50.88 -46.89 4.60
CA SER A 187 52.09 -47.08 3.79
C SER A 187 52.74 -45.73 3.59
#